data_AF-A0A6J6EGC4-F1
#
_entry.id   AF-A0A6J6EGC4-F1
#
_cell.length_a   1.000
_cell.length_b   1.000
_cell.length_c   1.000
_cell.angle_alpha   90.00
_cell.angle_beta   90.00
_cell.angle_gamma   90.00
#
_symmetry.space_group_name_H-M   'P 1'
#
loop_
_entity.id
_entity.type
_entity.pdbx_description
1 polymer ?
#
loop_
_entity_poly.entity_id
_entity_poly.type
_entity_poly.pdbx_seq_one_letter_code
_entity_poly.pdbx_strand_id
1 'polypeptide(L)'
;MNDDKDRFLLDRRYAATFENLDDSVLAQLATALEGDLKDGFARIVGLPDGAYDDIATLGAHVRDGIAKRRVAHDAGVVLAEPCTQWSIEQLGDSSENPTLEELNALLPQAIEKFGIEAVRLMVIQYSRSLKGFRQLVASDDRFTPVGVAPVAIVLEKDEAEQAAKREARKARKAADKAARAKQQGTRR
;
A
#
# COMPACT_ATOMS: atom_id res chain seq x y z
N MET A 1 17.95 -3.62 -0.49
CA MET A 1 16.58 -3.86 0.01
C MET A 1 16.24 -5.29 -0.39
N ASN A 2 15.48 -6.02 0.41
CA ASN A 2 15.21 -7.44 0.15
C ASN A 2 13.89 -7.54 -0.61
N ASP A 3 13.87 -7.04 -1.86
CA ASP A 3 12.67 -6.86 -2.68
C ASP A 3 11.82 -8.13 -2.79
N ASP A 4 12.45 -9.31 -2.84
CA ASP A 4 11.77 -10.62 -2.82
C ASP A 4 11.01 -10.88 -1.52
N LYS A 5 11.64 -10.61 -0.38
CA LYS A 5 10.97 -10.67 0.92
C LYS A 5 9.85 -9.64 0.99
N ASP A 6 10.03 -8.51 0.32
CA ASP A 6 9.05 -7.44 0.38
C ASP A 6 7.78 -7.76 -0.38
N ARG A 7 7.95 -8.27 -1.60
CA ARG A 7 6.90 -8.82 -2.44
C ARG A 7 6.18 -9.99 -1.78
N PHE A 8 6.91 -10.94 -1.19
CA PHE A 8 6.30 -12.10 -0.52
C PHE A 8 5.36 -11.71 0.62
N LEU A 9 5.75 -10.72 1.44
CA LEU A 9 4.90 -10.26 2.54
C LEU A 9 3.69 -9.47 2.05
N LEU A 10 3.81 -8.71 0.96
CA LEU A 10 2.66 -8.04 0.35
C LEU A 10 1.67 -9.07 -0.21
N ASP A 11 2.16 -10.06 -0.96
CA ASP A 11 1.34 -11.14 -1.52
C ASP A 11 0.55 -11.86 -0.42
N ARG A 12 1.21 -12.21 0.70
CA ARG A 12 0.54 -12.83 1.85
C ARG A 12 -0.54 -11.94 2.48
N ARG A 13 -0.30 -10.62 2.57
CA ARG A 13 -1.29 -9.67 3.11
C ARG A 13 -2.50 -9.57 2.19
N TYR A 14 -2.29 -9.44 0.89
CA TYR A 14 -3.38 -9.42 -0.08
C TYR A 14 -4.17 -10.72 -0.08
N ALA A 15 -3.50 -11.88 -0.06
CA ALA A 15 -4.16 -13.18 0.02
C ALA A 15 -5.06 -13.29 1.27
N ALA A 16 -4.54 -12.94 2.44
CA ALA A 16 -5.31 -12.96 3.68
C ALA A 16 -6.48 -11.96 3.65
N THR A 17 -6.32 -10.79 3.03
CA THR A 17 -7.42 -9.85 2.83
C THR A 17 -8.51 -10.48 1.95
N PHE A 18 -8.15 -11.04 0.79
CA PHE A 18 -9.12 -11.66 -0.11
C PHE A 18 -9.86 -12.85 0.51
N GLU A 19 -9.18 -13.67 1.33
CA GLU A 19 -9.80 -14.77 2.07
C GLU A 19 -10.94 -14.31 3.00
N ASN A 20 -10.87 -13.07 3.52
CA ASN A 20 -11.85 -12.52 4.46
C ASN A 20 -12.89 -11.58 3.80
N LEU A 21 -12.76 -11.27 2.51
CA LEU A 21 -13.79 -10.52 1.78
C LEU A 21 -14.94 -11.43 1.39
N ASP A 22 -16.14 -10.87 1.27
CA ASP A 22 -17.27 -11.56 0.63
C ASP A 22 -17.17 -11.46 -0.90
N ASP A 23 -17.76 -12.42 -1.62
CA ASP A 23 -17.78 -12.40 -3.09
C ASP A 23 -18.54 -11.18 -3.64
N SER A 24 -19.57 -10.70 -2.94
CA SER A 24 -20.29 -9.48 -3.33
C SER A 24 -19.36 -8.25 -3.33
N VAL A 25 -18.45 -8.17 -2.37
CA VAL A 25 -17.45 -7.08 -2.30
C VAL A 25 -16.43 -7.21 -3.43
N LEU A 26 -15.95 -8.43 -3.71
CA LEU A 26 -15.04 -8.66 -4.83
C LEU A 26 -15.67 -8.27 -6.17
N ALA A 27 -16.95 -8.61 -6.36
CA ALA A 27 -17.71 -8.20 -7.54
C ALA A 27 -17.80 -6.67 -7.62
N GLN A 28 -18.15 -5.99 -6.53
CA GLN A 28 -18.21 -4.52 -6.46
C GLN A 28 -16.88 -3.87 -6.86
N LEU A 29 -15.78 -4.28 -6.25
CA LEU A 29 -14.43 -3.77 -6.56
C LEU A 29 -14.07 -4.00 -8.03
N ALA A 30 -14.35 -5.19 -8.57
CA ALA A 30 -14.08 -5.50 -9.96
C ALA A 30 -14.95 -4.69 -10.94
N THR A 31 -16.22 -4.44 -10.62
CA THR A 31 -17.13 -3.63 -11.45
C THR A 31 -16.82 -2.14 -11.40
N ALA A 32 -16.15 -1.65 -10.36
CA ALA A 32 -15.71 -0.27 -10.24
C ALA A 32 -14.49 0.06 -11.13
N LEU A 33 -13.86 -0.96 -11.73
CA LEU A 33 -12.78 -0.76 -12.70
C LEU A 33 -13.36 -0.33 -14.05
N GLU A 34 -12.67 0.61 -14.70
CA GLU A 34 -13.04 1.14 -16.01
C GLU A 34 -11.90 0.96 -17.02
N GLY A 35 -12.26 0.92 -18.31
CA GLY A 35 -11.32 0.87 -19.43
C GLY A 35 -10.25 -0.21 -19.30
N ASP A 36 -8.99 0.17 -19.53
CA ASP A 36 -7.84 -0.73 -19.54
C ASP A 36 -7.60 -1.45 -18.20
N LEU A 37 -8.02 -0.84 -17.07
CA LEU A 37 -7.91 -1.48 -15.76
C LEU A 37 -8.84 -2.67 -15.65
N LYS A 38 -10.07 -2.54 -16.15
CA LYS A 38 -11.06 -3.63 -16.17
C LYS A 38 -10.56 -4.79 -17.03
N ASP A 39 -10.12 -4.49 -18.25
CA ASP A 39 -9.63 -5.51 -19.19
C ASP A 39 -8.32 -6.15 -18.72
N GLY A 40 -7.44 -5.37 -18.09
CA GLY A 40 -6.20 -5.85 -17.49
C GLY A 40 -6.47 -6.78 -16.32
N PHE A 41 -7.39 -6.39 -15.42
CA PHE A 41 -7.79 -7.21 -14.27
C PHE A 41 -8.36 -8.55 -14.71
N ALA A 42 -9.28 -8.56 -15.68
CA ALA A 42 -9.88 -9.76 -16.23
C ALA A 42 -8.81 -10.75 -16.73
N ARG A 43 -7.78 -10.25 -17.42
CA ARG A 43 -6.65 -11.05 -17.90
C ARG A 43 -5.78 -11.59 -16.76
N ILE A 44 -5.51 -10.77 -15.75
CA ILE A 44 -4.68 -11.15 -14.59
C ILE A 44 -5.30 -12.31 -13.83
N VAL A 45 -6.58 -12.21 -13.47
CA VAL A 45 -7.28 -13.26 -12.70
C VAL A 45 -7.84 -14.36 -13.60
N GLY A 46 -7.88 -14.13 -14.92
CA GLY A 46 -8.33 -15.10 -15.91
C GLY A 46 -9.83 -15.32 -15.89
N LEU A 47 -10.59 -14.22 -15.86
CA LEU A 47 -12.05 -14.27 -15.94
C LEU A 47 -12.50 -14.86 -17.28
N PRO A 48 -13.60 -15.64 -17.30
CA PRO A 48 -14.23 -16.05 -18.54
C PRO A 48 -14.81 -14.85 -19.30
N ASP A 49 -14.99 -15.02 -20.60
CA ASP A 49 -15.66 -14.02 -21.44
C ASP A 49 -17.08 -13.76 -20.91
N GLY A 50 -17.47 -12.48 -20.84
CA GLY A 50 -18.76 -12.08 -20.29
C GLY A 50 -18.89 -12.20 -18.77
N ALA A 51 -17.81 -12.48 -18.02
CA ALA A 51 -17.88 -12.56 -16.55
C ALA A 51 -18.45 -11.30 -15.88
N TYR A 52 -18.24 -10.13 -16.48
CA TYR A 52 -18.78 -8.87 -15.99
C TYR A 52 -20.28 -8.68 -16.24
N ASP A 53 -20.87 -9.51 -17.10
CA ASP A 53 -22.31 -9.45 -17.41
C ASP A 53 -23.14 -10.16 -16.32
N ASP A 54 -22.52 -11.01 -15.49
CA ASP A 54 -23.15 -11.70 -14.37
C ASP A 54 -22.47 -11.34 -13.03
N ILE A 55 -22.93 -10.25 -12.43
CA ILE A 55 -22.42 -9.74 -11.14
C ILE A 55 -22.60 -10.77 -10.01
N ALA A 56 -23.61 -11.65 -10.09
CA ALA A 56 -23.89 -12.62 -9.03
C ALA A 56 -22.80 -13.70 -8.93
N THR A 57 -22.11 -14.01 -10.03
CA THR A 57 -21.05 -15.02 -10.08
C THR A 57 -19.64 -14.41 -10.22
N LEU A 58 -19.54 -13.13 -10.59
CA LEU A 58 -18.27 -12.42 -10.80
C LEU A 58 -17.34 -12.52 -9.59
N GLY A 59 -17.83 -12.29 -8.37
CA GLY A 59 -17.02 -12.32 -7.15
C GLY A 59 -16.33 -13.67 -6.92
N ALA A 60 -17.07 -14.76 -7.12
CA ALA A 60 -16.55 -16.12 -7.00
C ALA A 60 -15.50 -16.41 -8.08
N HIS A 61 -15.72 -15.96 -9.32
CA HIS A 61 -14.74 -16.09 -10.40
C HIS A 61 -13.45 -15.31 -10.11
N VAL A 62 -13.56 -14.09 -9.57
CA VAL A 62 -12.42 -13.29 -9.15
C VAL A 62 -11.63 -14.01 -8.07
N ARG A 63 -12.29 -14.49 -7.00
CA ARG A 63 -11.63 -15.22 -5.91
C ARG A 63 -10.90 -16.46 -6.43
N ASP A 64 -11.58 -17.27 -7.22
CA ASP A 64 -11.04 -18.49 -7.80
C ASP A 64 -9.83 -18.21 -8.70
N GLY A 65 -9.92 -17.17 -9.54
CA GLY A 65 -8.85 -16.70 -10.40
C GLY A 65 -7.60 -16.26 -9.61
N ILE A 66 -7.79 -15.44 -8.57
CA ILE A 66 -6.72 -14.99 -7.68
C ILE A 66 -6.00 -16.18 -7.05
N ALA A 67 -6.75 -17.13 -6.49
CA ALA A 67 -6.20 -18.29 -5.81
C ALA A 67 -5.47 -19.25 -6.77
N LYS A 68 -6.10 -19.63 -7.89
CA LYS A 68 -5.54 -20.57 -8.87
C LYS A 68 -4.28 -20.04 -9.52
N ARG A 69 -4.23 -18.73 -9.84
CA ARG A 69 -3.10 -18.11 -10.53
C ARG A 69 -2.04 -17.55 -9.59
N ARG A 70 -2.33 -17.48 -8.29
CA ARG A 70 -1.44 -16.91 -7.26
C ARG A 70 -1.05 -15.46 -7.56
N VAL A 71 -2.06 -14.66 -7.88
CA VAL A 71 -1.92 -13.26 -8.31
C VAL A 71 -2.52 -12.29 -7.30
N ALA A 72 -2.51 -12.65 -6.01
CA ALA A 72 -3.11 -11.82 -4.96
C ALA A 72 -2.48 -10.43 -4.91
N HIS A 73 -1.15 -10.33 -4.99
CA HIS A 73 -0.49 -9.03 -5.08
C HIS A 73 -0.98 -8.20 -6.27
N ASP A 74 -0.91 -8.73 -7.50
CA ASP A 74 -1.23 -7.97 -8.71
C ASP A 74 -2.72 -7.59 -8.77
N ALA A 75 -3.60 -8.51 -8.35
CA ALA A 75 -5.04 -8.25 -8.24
C ALA A 75 -5.34 -7.16 -7.22
N GLY A 76 -4.68 -7.17 -6.05
CA GLY A 76 -4.86 -6.18 -5.00
C GLY A 76 -4.43 -4.78 -5.43
N VAL A 77 -3.33 -4.67 -6.17
CA VAL A 77 -2.87 -3.40 -6.74
C VAL A 77 -3.90 -2.85 -7.73
N VAL A 78 -4.35 -3.67 -8.69
CA VAL A 78 -5.29 -3.21 -9.72
C VAL A 78 -6.65 -2.81 -9.12
N LEU A 79 -7.17 -3.59 -8.16
CA LEU A 79 -8.43 -3.26 -7.49
C LEU A 79 -8.35 -2.00 -6.62
N ALA A 80 -7.16 -1.65 -6.12
CA ALA A 80 -6.93 -0.42 -5.37
C ALA A 80 -6.66 0.80 -6.25
N GLU A 81 -6.41 0.62 -7.55
CA GLU A 81 -5.87 1.66 -8.44
C GLU A 81 -6.77 2.91 -8.52
N PRO A 82 -8.12 2.82 -8.66
CA PRO A 82 -8.96 4.02 -8.66
C PRO A 82 -8.86 4.84 -7.37
N CYS A 83 -8.80 4.17 -6.22
CA CYS A 83 -8.63 4.82 -4.92
C CYS A 83 -7.23 5.45 -4.80
N THR A 84 -6.21 4.76 -5.33
CA THR A 84 -4.81 5.19 -5.29
C THR A 84 -4.59 6.45 -6.12
N GLN A 85 -5.04 6.45 -7.38
CA GLN A 85 -4.94 7.62 -8.27
C GLN A 85 -5.64 8.83 -7.68
N TRP A 86 -6.87 8.64 -7.19
CA TRP A 86 -7.59 9.73 -6.53
C TRP A 86 -6.86 10.25 -5.29
N SER A 87 -6.31 9.35 -4.47
CA SER A 87 -5.55 9.74 -3.27
C SER A 87 -4.29 10.53 -3.62
N ILE A 88 -3.60 10.16 -4.70
CA ILE A 88 -2.44 10.90 -5.22
C ILE A 88 -2.85 12.31 -5.64
N GLU A 89 -3.96 12.45 -6.38
CA GLU A 89 -4.49 13.75 -6.78
C GLU A 89 -4.84 14.64 -5.58
N GLN A 90 -5.48 14.09 -4.55
CA GLN A 90 -5.85 14.86 -3.35
C GLN A 90 -4.64 15.27 -2.51
N LEU A 91 -3.61 14.42 -2.44
CA LEU A 91 -2.40 14.71 -1.66
C LEU A 91 -1.41 15.61 -2.41
N GLY A 92 -1.47 15.66 -3.74
CA GLY A 92 -0.56 16.45 -4.57
C GLY A 92 0.90 16.13 -4.28
N ASP A 93 1.70 17.15 -3.96
CA ASP A 93 3.12 17.01 -3.63
C ASP A 93 3.38 16.13 -2.40
N SER A 94 2.41 16.02 -1.47
CA SER A 94 2.53 15.16 -0.30
C SER A 94 2.34 13.68 -0.63
N SER A 95 1.87 13.31 -1.83
CA SER A 95 1.57 11.92 -2.22
C SER A 95 2.79 10.99 -2.14
N GLU A 96 4.00 11.51 -2.39
CA GLU A 96 5.24 10.71 -2.32
C GLU A 96 5.64 10.35 -0.87
N ASN A 97 5.21 11.14 0.12
CA ASN A 97 5.50 10.90 1.53
C ASN A 97 4.46 11.57 2.45
N PRO A 98 3.21 11.06 2.46
CA PRO A 98 2.15 11.67 3.23
C PRO A 98 2.38 11.41 4.72
N THR A 99 2.04 12.40 5.54
CA THR A 99 2.05 12.31 7.00
C THR A 99 0.81 11.55 7.49
N LEU A 100 0.86 11.07 8.74
CA LEU A 100 -0.30 10.43 9.36
C LEU A 100 -1.51 11.39 9.46
N GLU A 101 -1.26 12.68 9.68
CA GLU A 101 -2.32 13.70 9.76
C GLU A 101 -3.03 13.88 8.42
N GLU A 102 -2.28 14.01 7.32
CA GLU A 102 -2.83 14.10 5.96
C GLU A 102 -3.62 12.85 5.59
N LEU A 103 -3.11 11.65 5.94
CA LEU A 103 -3.84 10.40 5.74
C LEU A 103 -5.16 10.39 6.54
N ASN A 104 -5.15 10.78 7.80
CA ASN A 104 -6.37 10.82 8.61
C ASN A 104 -7.42 11.83 8.09
N ALA A 105 -6.99 12.92 7.44
CA ALA A 105 -7.88 13.86 6.77
C ALA A 105 -8.45 13.30 5.44
N LEU A 106 -7.63 12.55 4.70
CA LEU A 106 -7.99 11.97 3.40
C LEU A 106 -8.91 10.74 3.53
N LEU A 107 -8.59 9.82 4.44
CA LEU A 107 -9.19 8.48 4.51
C LEU A 107 -10.72 8.48 4.66
N PRO A 108 -11.37 9.36 5.44
CA PRO A 108 -12.84 9.39 5.51
C PRO A 108 -13.48 9.62 4.13
N GLN A 109 -12.90 10.54 3.33
CA GLN A 109 -13.38 10.86 1.99
C GLN A 109 -13.12 9.71 1.02
N ALA A 110 -11.95 9.05 1.13
CA ALA A 110 -11.63 7.86 0.35
C ALA A 110 -12.58 6.71 0.64
N ILE A 111 -12.91 6.48 1.92
CA ILE A 111 -13.83 5.43 2.36
C ILE A 111 -15.25 5.72 1.86
N GLU A 112 -15.70 6.96 1.92
CA GLU A 112 -17.01 7.36 1.39
C GLU A 112 -17.10 7.13 -0.13
N LYS A 113 -16.04 7.46 -0.87
CA LYS A 113 -16.03 7.39 -2.33
C LYS A 113 -15.82 5.98 -2.89
N PHE A 114 -14.93 5.19 -2.28
CA PHE A 114 -14.49 3.90 -2.83
C PHE A 114 -14.84 2.70 -1.94
N GLY A 115 -15.33 2.95 -0.72
CA GLY A 115 -15.53 1.91 0.29
C GLY A 115 -14.24 1.55 1.03
N ILE A 116 -14.41 0.98 2.22
CA ILE A 116 -13.29 0.65 3.12
C ILE A 116 -12.34 -0.40 2.53
N GLU A 117 -12.84 -1.33 1.71
CA GLU A 117 -12.03 -2.43 1.19
C GLU A 117 -11.07 -1.97 0.10
N ALA A 118 -11.47 -1.05 -0.78
CA ALA A 118 -10.56 -0.41 -1.73
C ALA A 118 -9.44 0.35 -1.00
N VAL A 119 -9.80 1.09 0.05
CA VAL A 119 -8.84 1.83 0.89
C VAL A 119 -7.90 0.88 1.62
N ARG A 120 -8.38 -0.27 2.13
CA ARG A 120 -7.53 -1.30 2.74
C ARG A 120 -6.52 -1.86 1.75
N LEU A 121 -6.93 -2.16 0.51
CA LEU A 121 -6.02 -2.66 -0.52
C LEU A 121 -4.92 -1.64 -0.86
N MET A 122 -5.26 -0.35 -0.95
CA MET A 122 -4.29 0.74 -1.11
C MET A 122 -3.35 0.83 0.10
N VAL A 123 -3.88 0.78 1.32
CA VAL A 123 -3.06 0.84 2.54
C VAL A 123 -2.06 -0.31 2.59
N ILE A 124 -2.45 -1.53 2.22
CA ILE A 124 -1.55 -2.68 2.12
C ILE A 124 -0.37 -2.36 1.20
N GLN A 125 -0.63 -1.81 0.01
CA GLN A 125 0.38 -1.46 -1.00
C GLN A 125 1.48 -0.55 -0.44
N TYR A 126 1.08 0.52 0.26
CA TYR A 126 1.99 1.55 0.72
C TYR A 126 2.49 1.39 2.16
N SER A 127 1.90 0.47 2.93
CA SER A 127 2.26 0.18 4.34
C SER A 127 3.70 -0.27 4.56
N ARG A 128 4.49 -0.45 3.51
CA ARG A 128 5.89 -0.89 3.62
C ARG A 128 6.88 0.14 3.11
N SER A 129 6.48 0.91 2.10
CA SER A 129 7.30 1.94 1.46
C SER A 129 7.17 3.28 2.18
N LEU A 130 5.97 3.66 2.62
CA LEU A 130 5.69 5.00 3.12
C LEU A 130 5.58 5.04 4.65
N LYS A 131 6.20 6.05 5.28
CA LYS A 131 6.20 6.18 6.74
C LYS A 131 4.80 6.45 7.29
N GLY A 132 4.02 7.34 6.66
CA GLY A 132 2.65 7.65 7.08
C GLY A 132 1.77 6.41 7.12
N PHE A 133 1.77 5.60 6.05
CA PHE A 133 1.00 4.35 6.00
C PHE A 133 1.45 3.31 7.04
N ARG A 134 2.76 3.23 7.35
CA ARG A 134 3.24 2.39 8.46
C ARG A 134 2.68 2.84 9.81
N GLN A 135 2.65 4.15 10.05
CA GLN A 135 2.08 4.70 11.28
C GLN A 135 0.57 4.47 11.35
N LEU A 136 -0.13 4.66 10.23
CA LEU A 136 -1.57 4.41 10.11
C LEU A 136 -1.92 2.97 10.51
N VAL A 137 -1.25 1.98 9.91
CA VAL A 137 -1.48 0.56 10.22
C VAL A 137 -1.20 0.24 11.69
N ALA A 138 -0.27 0.95 12.33
CA ALA A 138 0.05 0.75 13.75
C ALA A 138 -0.92 1.45 14.71
N SER A 139 -1.66 2.46 14.25
CA SER A 139 -2.55 3.27 15.09
C SER A 139 -4.04 3.02 14.86
N ASP A 140 -4.41 2.40 13.74
CA ASP A 140 -5.80 2.20 13.33
C ASP A 140 -6.08 0.73 13.02
N ASP A 141 -6.83 0.10 13.93
CA ASP A 141 -7.18 -1.33 13.89
C ASP A 141 -7.93 -1.72 12.60
N ARG A 142 -8.61 -0.77 11.93
CA ARG A 142 -9.32 -1.03 10.67
C ARG A 142 -8.39 -1.44 9.54
N PHE A 143 -7.11 -1.06 9.62
CA PHE A 143 -6.08 -1.33 8.63
C PHE A 143 -5.01 -2.31 9.13
N THR A 144 -5.20 -2.88 10.32
CA THR A 144 -4.31 -3.92 10.82
C THR A 144 -4.44 -5.17 9.93
N PRO A 145 -3.33 -5.74 9.42
CA PRO A 145 -3.38 -6.90 8.54
C PRO A 145 -4.06 -8.09 9.21
N VAL A 146 -5.13 -8.59 8.60
CA VAL A 146 -5.86 -9.78 9.05
C VAL A 146 -5.05 -11.05 8.70
N GLY A 147 -5.06 -12.07 9.56
CA GLY A 147 -4.52 -13.40 9.23
C GLY A 147 -2.99 -13.56 9.24
N VAL A 148 -2.23 -12.52 9.58
CA VAL A 148 -0.80 -12.67 9.83
C VAL A 148 -0.62 -13.15 11.27
N ALA A 149 -0.61 -14.48 11.48
CA ALA A 149 0.00 -15.03 12.68
C ALA A 149 1.37 -14.35 12.84
N PRO A 150 1.71 -13.80 14.02
CA PRO A 150 2.93 -13.05 14.17
C PRO A 150 4.07 -13.98 13.80
N VAL A 151 4.76 -13.70 12.69
CA VAL A 151 6.13 -14.18 12.56
C VAL A 151 6.88 -13.36 13.58
N ALA A 152 6.89 -13.84 14.82
CA ALA A 152 7.69 -13.32 15.89
C ALA A 152 9.15 -13.46 15.46
N ILE A 153 9.65 -12.44 14.78
CA ILE A 153 11.06 -12.10 14.82
C ILE A 153 11.08 -10.76 15.54
N VAL A 154 10.93 -10.85 16.87
CA VAL A 154 11.46 -9.84 17.77
C VAL A 154 12.95 -9.76 17.46
N LEU A 155 13.33 -8.82 16.63
CA LEU A 155 14.66 -8.24 16.70
C LEU A 155 14.43 -6.80 17.12
N GLU A 156 14.21 -6.65 18.43
CA GLU A 156 14.69 -5.51 19.21
C GLU A 156 16.17 -5.28 18.86
N LYS A 157 16.43 -4.67 17.71
CA LYS A 157 17.72 -4.04 17.46
C LYS A 157 17.55 -2.55 17.68
N ASP A 158 17.57 -2.25 18.98
CA ASP A 158 18.27 -1.13 19.58
C ASP A 158 17.96 0.23 18.97
N GLU A 159 16.88 0.86 19.47
CA GLU A 159 16.57 2.26 19.24
C GLU A 159 17.77 3.18 19.56
N ALA A 160 18.66 2.79 20.47
CA ALA A 160 19.86 3.54 20.81
C ALA A 160 20.93 3.49 19.70
N GLU A 161 21.10 2.37 18.98
CA GLU A 161 22.00 2.30 17.81
C GLU A 161 21.49 3.13 16.63
N GLN A 162 20.17 3.17 16.41
CA GLN A 162 19.55 4.02 15.38
C GLN A 162 19.63 5.50 15.74
N ALA A 163 19.48 5.85 17.02
CA ALA A 163 19.71 7.20 17.52
C ALA A 163 21.18 7.63 17.32
N ALA A 164 22.14 6.77 17.68
CA ALA A 164 23.56 7.03 17.48
C ALA A 164 23.94 7.21 16.00
N LYS A 165 23.36 6.41 15.08
CA LYS A 165 23.55 6.60 13.63
C LYS A 165 22.92 7.89 13.09
N ARG A 166 21.82 8.37 13.69
CA ARG A 166 21.18 9.65 13.32
C ARG A 166 22.00 10.84 13.81
N GLU A 167 22.56 10.77 15.00
CA GLU A 167 23.48 11.78 15.55
C GLU A 167 24.77 11.86 14.71
N ALA A 168 25.37 10.72 14.35
CA ALA A 168 26.56 10.68 13.49
C ALA A 168 26.29 11.28 12.09
N ARG A 169 25.09 11.07 11.53
CA ARG A 169 24.68 11.67 10.25
C ARG A 169 24.41 13.16 10.35
N LYS A 170 23.85 13.64 11.46
CA LYS A 170 23.68 15.09 11.73
C LYS A 170 25.03 15.79 11.89
N ALA A 171 25.95 15.22 12.65
CA ALA A 171 27.30 15.76 12.82
C ALA A 171 28.07 15.85 11.49
N ARG A 172 27.98 14.81 10.65
CA ARG A 172 28.62 14.81 9.32
C ARG A 172 28.01 15.85 8.38
N LYS A 173 26.68 16.01 8.40
CA LYS A 173 26.00 17.05 7.59
C LYS A 173 26.34 18.47 8.07
N ALA A 174 26.50 18.68 9.38
CA ALA A 174 26.90 19.98 9.94
C ALA A 174 28.36 20.33 9.57
N ALA A 175 29.27 19.36 9.64
CA ALA A 175 30.67 19.54 9.24
C ALA A 175 30.81 19.85 7.73
N ASP A 176 30.06 19.15 6.88
CA ASP A 176 30.07 19.40 5.42
C ASP A 176 29.50 20.79 5.09
N LYS A 177 28.43 21.22 5.78
CA LYS A 177 27.84 22.55 5.61
C LYS A 177 28.80 23.67 6.06
N ALA A 178 29.54 23.46 7.16
CA ALA A 178 30.54 24.41 7.64
C ALA A 178 31.77 24.49 6.72
N ALA A 179 32.22 23.36 6.15
CA ALA A 179 33.31 23.33 5.18
C ALA A 179 32.94 24.03 3.87
N ARG A 180 31.71 23.83 3.36
CA ARG A 180 31.18 24.53 2.18
C ARG A 180 31.05 26.04 2.42
N ALA A 181 30.64 26.47 3.61
CA ALA A 181 30.53 27.89 3.96
C ALA A 181 31.89 28.59 4.00
N LYS A 182 32.94 27.93 4.50
CA LYS A 182 34.31 28.48 4.49
C LYS A 182 34.89 28.59 3.07
N GLN A 183 34.60 27.63 2.18
CA GLN A 183 35.08 27.69 0.79
C GLN A 183 34.41 28.79 -0.05
N GLN A 184 33.18 29.20 0.27
CA GLN A 184 32.50 30.32 -0.41
C GLN A 184 32.93 31.70 0.11
N GLY A 185 33.50 31.80 1.31
CA GLY A 185 34.00 33.07 1.87
C GLY A 185 35.39 33.49 1.37
N THR A 186 36.18 32.57 0.79
CA THR A 186 37.55 32.84 0.31
C THR A 186 37.61 33.15 -1.20
N ARG A 187 36.47 33.19 -1.90
CA ARG A 187 36.34 33.58 -3.32
C ARG A 187 35.59 34.91 -3.51
N ARG A 188 35.89 35.90 -2.67
CA ARG A 188 35.53 37.31 -2.89
C ARG A 188 36.76 38.18 -2.71
#